data_AF-A0AB37QHW5-F1
#
_entry.id   AF-A0AB37QHW5-F1
#
_cell.length_a   1.000
_cell.length_b   1.000
_cell.length_c   1.000
_cell.angle_alpha   90.00
_cell.angle_beta   90.00
_cell.angle_gamma   90.00
#
_symmetry.space_group_name_H-M   'P 1'
#
loop_
_entity.id
_entity.type
_entity.pdbx_description
1 polymer ?
#
loop_
_entity_poly.entity_id
_entity_poly.type
_entity_poly.pdbx_seq_one_letter_code
_entity_poly.pdbx_strand_id
1 'polypeptide(L)'
;MNTQNWRYIMSNPTNETKYFDLHTVGIGYLNRIREVKPRKGSPFMAVTVAALKGTSEKPEYAYIDCNVVGAEADKLIRRCQEAVAAEKKVLVSFRIGDIWADVFTYSSGAKQGQAGVSLKGRLLYLAWIKVEGEYVYQAPQKEEAPASSESSESEATPVVQSEASASTEPTDVATPAATPPKPTRAKPARAGRGEKQAA
;
A
#
# COMPACT_ATOMS: atom_id res chain seq x y z
N MET A 1 -62.29 -40.30 -0.82
CA MET A 1 -61.71 -38.99 -1.18
C MET A 1 -60.24 -39.01 -0.80
N ASN A 2 -59.34 -38.44 -1.61
CA ASN A 2 -57.96 -38.19 -1.18
C ASN A 2 -57.44 -36.93 -1.88
N THR A 3 -57.39 -35.80 -1.16
CA THR A 3 -57.07 -34.48 -1.71
C THR A 3 -55.57 -34.23 -1.71
N GLN A 4 -54.93 -34.29 -2.88
CA GLN A 4 -53.53 -33.88 -3.02
C GLN A 4 -53.41 -32.36 -2.88
N ASN A 5 -52.67 -31.91 -1.87
CA ASN A 5 -52.52 -30.50 -1.53
C ASN A 5 -51.19 -29.95 -2.07
N TRP A 6 -51.21 -29.32 -3.24
CA TRP A 6 -50.02 -28.74 -3.87
C TRP A 6 -49.52 -27.49 -3.13
N ARG A 7 -48.68 -27.67 -2.11
CA ARG A 7 -47.91 -26.58 -1.49
C ARG A 7 -46.77 -26.17 -2.43
N TYR A 8 -47.04 -25.22 -3.31
CA TYR A 8 -46.03 -24.53 -4.11
C TYR A 8 -45.04 -23.83 -3.17
N ILE A 9 -43.82 -24.35 -3.04
CA ILE A 9 -42.77 -23.71 -2.25
C ILE A 9 -42.27 -22.52 -3.07
N MET A 10 -42.78 -21.34 -2.73
CA MET A 10 -42.38 -20.09 -3.34
C MET A 10 -40.98 -19.71 -2.80
N SER A 11 -39.94 -20.16 -3.50
CA SER A 11 -38.54 -19.84 -3.18
C SER A 11 -38.33 -18.34 -3.24
N ASN A 12 -38.30 -17.70 -2.07
CA ASN A 12 -38.06 -16.28 -1.95
C ASN A 12 -36.67 -15.96 -2.55
N PRO A 13 -36.55 -15.12 -3.58
CA PRO A 13 -35.25 -14.74 -4.10
C PRO A 13 -34.51 -13.98 -2.99
N THR A 14 -33.36 -14.49 -2.58
CA THR A 14 -32.50 -13.79 -1.63
C THR A 14 -32.10 -12.45 -2.21
N ASN A 15 -32.53 -11.35 -1.58
CA ASN A 15 -32.16 -10.00 -1.98
C ASN A 15 -30.69 -9.75 -1.59
N GLU A 16 -29.81 -10.31 -2.40
CA GLU A 16 -28.36 -10.24 -2.27
C GLU A 16 -27.94 -8.77 -2.43
N THR A 17 -27.75 -8.11 -1.29
CA THR A 17 -27.41 -6.68 -1.25
C THR A 17 -25.99 -6.53 -1.77
N LYS A 18 -25.86 -6.01 -3.00
CA LYS A 18 -24.57 -5.81 -3.66
C LYS A 18 -23.88 -4.57 -3.09
N TYR A 19 -22.64 -4.75 -2.65
CA TYR A 19 -21.76 -3.69 -2.20
C TYR A 19 -20.65 -3.48 -3.23
N PHE A 20 -19.99 -2.32 -3.18
CA PHE A 20 -18.75 -2.06 -3.94
C PHE A 20 -17.56 -2.24 -2.99
N ASP A 21 -16.63 -3.13 -3.33
CA ASP A 21 -15.41 -3.31 -2.56
C ASP A 21 -14.31 -2.32 -2.98
N LEU A 22 -13.76 -1.55 -2.04
CA LEU A 22 -12.56 -0.77 -2.27
C LEU A 22 -11.31 -1.60 -1.94
N HIS A 23 -10.66 -2.16 -2.96
CA HIS A 23 -9.44 -2.96 -2.79
C HIS A 23 -8.17 -2.17 -3.13
N THR A 24 -7.16 -2.26 -2.26
CA THR A 24 -5.78 -1.82 -2.52
C THR A 24 -4.86 -3.03 -2.41
N VAL A 25 -4.14 -3.32 -3.50
CA VAL A 25 -3.12 -4.38 -3.57
C VAL A 25 -1.73 -3.78 -3.69
N GLY A 26 -0.71 -4.47 -3.17
CA GLY A 26 0.66 -4.00 -3.25
C GLY A 26 1.64 -4.88 -2.49
N ILE A 27 2.91 -4.47 -2.46
CA ILE A 27 3.96 -5.08 -1.65
C ILE A 27 4.42 -4.13 -0.55
N GLY A 28 4.81 -4.70 0.60
CA GLY A 28 5.24 -3.90 1.75
C GLY A 28 5.78 -4.76 2.88
N TYR A 29 6.48 -4.12 3.81
CA TYR A 29 7.03 -4.81 4.97
C TYR A 29 6.01 -4.83 6.12
N LEU A 30 5.92 -5.94 6.84
CA LEU A 30 5.13 -6.03 8.06
C LEU A 30 5.89 -5.37 9.21
N ASN A 31 5.23 -4.47 9.95
CA ASN A 31 5.76 -3.79 11.11
C ASN A 31 4.75 -3.85 12.27
N ARG A 32 5.25 -3.91 13.51
CA ARG A 32 4.46 -3.69 14.74
C ARG A 32 3.18 -4.52 14.85
N ILE A 33 3.29 -5.82 14.56
CA ILE A 33 2.24 -6.82 14.81
C ILE A 33 1.89 -6.81 16.31
N ARG A 34 0.60 -6.67 16.64
CA ARG A 34 0.10 -6.61 18.02
C ARG A 34 -1.32 -7.17 18.13
N GLU A 35 -1.64 -7.78 19.28
CA GLU A 35 -3.03 -8.10 19.62
C GLU A 35 -3.71 -6.87 20.23
N VAL A 36 -4.83 -6.45 19.64
CA VAL A 36 -5.67 -5.36 20.16
C VAL A 36 -6.87 -5.98 20.84
N LYS A 37 -7.05 -5.68 22.14
CA LYS A 37 -8.21 -6.08 22.95
C LYS A 37 -9.13 -4.86 23.10
N PRO A 38 -10.18 -4.71 22.26
CA PRO A 38 -11.07 -3.57 22.34
C PRO A 38 -11.93 -3.63 23.61
N ARG A 39 -12.45 -2.47 24.06
CA ARG A 39 -13.36 -2.39 25.23
C ARG A 39 -14.71 -3.12 25.00
N LYS A 40 -15.06 -3.42 23.75
CA LYS A 40 -16.22 -4.23 23.33
C LYS A 40 -15.83 -4.98 22.06
N GLY A 41 -16.27 -6.23 21.92
CA GLY A 41 -15.89 -7.12 20.81
C GLY A 41 -14.74 -8.07 21.14
N SER A 42 -14.41 -8.96 20.21
CA SER A 42 -13.30 -9.92 20.34
C SER A 42 -11.93 -9.25 20.19
N PRO A 43 -10.85 -9.83 20.77
CA PRO A 43 -9.49 -9.51 20.38
C PRO A 43 -9.26 -9.71 18.88
N PHE A 44 -8.41 -8.87 18.28
CA PHE A 44 -8.01 -9.00 16.87
C PHE A 44 -6.52 -8.68 16.68
N MET A 45 -5.91 -9.27 15.65
CA MET A 45 -4.56 -8.89 15.20
C MET A 45 -4.62 -7.52 14.51
N ALA A 46 -3.71 -6.63 14.87
CA ALA A 46 -3.42 -5.40 14.13
C ALA A 46 -1.95 -5.39 13.71
N VAL A 47 -1.70 -4.92 12.49
CA VAL A 47 -0.36 -4.83 11.90
C VAL A 47 -0.22 -3.51 11.14
N THR A 48 0.93 -2.86 11.25
CA THR A 48 1.22 -1.66 10.46
C THR A 48 2.00 -2.11 9.21
N VAL A 49 1.42 -1.98 8.02
CA VAL A 49 2.08 -2.33 6.76
C VAL A 49 2.85 -1.11 6.26
N ALA A 50 4.16 -1.27 6.02
CA ALA A 50 4.99 -0.28 5.34
C ALA A 50 4.96 -0.57 3.82
N ALA A 51 3.92 -0.11 3.16
CA ALA A 51 3.69 -0.28 1.73
C ALA A 51 4.74 0.49 0.90
N LEU A 52 5.31 -0.17 -0.10
CA LEU A 52 6.34 0.39 -0.97
C LEU A 52 5.72 1.22 -2.11
N LYS A 53 6.31 2.38 -2.37
CA LYS A 53 6.00 3.24 -3.54
C LYS A 53 7.28 3.91 -4.06
N GLY A 54 7.20 4.58 -5.22
CA GLY A 54 8.38 5.19 -5.85
C GLY A 54 9.14 4.20 -6.74
N THR A 55 10.43 4.45 -6.98
CA THR A 55 11.27 3.59 -7.84
C THR A 55 12.03 2.54 -7.00
N SER A 56 12.45 1.45 -7.63
CA SER A 56 13.24 0.39 -6.98
C SER A 56 14.56 0.88 -6.37
N GLU A 57 15.13 1.96 -6.91
CA GLU A 57 16.35 2.60 -6.40
C GLU A 57 16.09 3.50 -5.18
N LYS A 58 14.88 4.07 -5.09
CA LYS A 58 14.47 5.04 -4.06
C LYS A 58 13.08 4.68 -3.53
N PRO A 59 12.97 3.55 -2.81
CA PRO A 59 11.70 3.12 -2.22
C PRO A 59 11.25 4.10 -1.14
N GLU A 60 10.07 4.68 -1.34
CA GLU A 60 9.34 5.42 -0.32
C GLU A 60 8.34 4.49 0.38
N TYR A 61 8.00 4.82 1.64
CA TYR A 61 7.12 4.00 2.47
C TYR A 61 5.84 4.76 2.84
N ALA A 62 4.69 4.16 2.54
CA ALA A 62 3.38 4.57 3.06
C ALA A 62 2.97 3.61 4.18
N TYR A 63 2.76 4.14 5.39
CA TYR A 63 2.39 3.34 6.56
C TYR A 63 0.86 3.21 6.67
N ILE A 64 0.36 1.99 6.78
CA ILE A 64 -1.07 1.67 6.86
C ILE A 64 -1.32 0.82 8.11
N ASP A 65 -2.10 1.32 9.08
CA ASP A 65 -2.54 0.56 10.26
C ASP A 65 -3.71 -0.37 9.89
N CYS A 66 -3.42 -1.65 9.69
CA CYS A 66 -4.40 -2.65 9.27
C CYS A 66 -4.99 -3.45 10.44
N ASN A 67 -6.32 -3.56 10.44
CA ASN A 67 -7.07 -4.61 11.15
C ASN A 67 -6.99 -5.91 10.33
N VAL A 68 -6.55 -7.03 10.90
CA VAL A 68 -6.50 -8.31 10.18
C VAL A 68 -7.87 -9.01 10.26
N VAL A 69 -8.58 -9.04 9.14
CA VAL A 69 -9.93 -9.61 9.02
C VAL A 69 -9.91 -10.96 8.31
N GLY A 70 -8.93 -11.20 7.43
CA GLY A 70 -8.76 -12.47 6.74
C GLY A 70 -8.39 -13.62 7.69
N ALA A 71 -9.20 -14.68 7.72
CA ALA A 71 -8.98 -15.84 8.62
C ALA A 71 -7.72 -16.67 8.29
N GLU A 72 -7.20 -16.57 7.07
CA GLU A 72 -5.88 -17.10 6.70
C GLU A 72 -4.75 -16.10 7.02
N ALA A 73 -4.99 -14.81 6.75
CA ALA A 73 -4.05 -13.73 7.06
C ALA A 73 -3.75 -13.65 8.58
N ASP A 74 -4.73 -13.82 9.48
CA ASP A 74 -4.50 -13.83 10.94
C ASP A 74 -3.50 -14.93 11.35
N LYS A 75 -3.66 -16.15 10.83
CA LYS A 75 -2.75 -17.28 11.09
C LYS A 75 -1.32 -16.99 10.61
N LEU A 76 -1.20 -16.41 9.42
CA LEU A 76 0.09 -16.05 8.82
C LEU A 76 0.77 -14.90 9.57
N ILE A 77 0.01 -13.86 9.95
CA ILE A 77 0.50 -12.73 10.75
C ILE A 77 0.98 -13.21 12.13
N ARG A 78 0.25 -14.09 12.81
CA ARG A 78 0.69 -14.70 14.07
C ARG A 78 1.99 -15.50 13.90
N ARG A 79 2.12 -16.30 12.83
CA ARG A 79 3.36 -17.03 12.52
C ARG A 79 4.55 -16.10 12.22
N CYS A 80 4.28 -14.92 11.66
CA CYS A 80 5.31 -13.90 11.39
C CYS A 80 5.61 -12.99 12.60
N GLN A 81 4.87 -13.10 13.71
CA GLN A 81 5.00 -12.21 14.86
C GLN A 81 6.40 -12.30 15.50
N GLU A 82 6.95 -13.50 15.63
CA GLU A 82 8.30 -13.72 16.16
C GLU A 82 9.38 -13.14 15.23
N ALA A 83 9.23 -13.30 13.91
CA ALA A 83 10.16 -12.76 12.93
C ALA A 83 10.18 -11.22 12.95
N VAL A 84 9.01 -10.57 13.02
CA VAL A 84 8.91 -9.10 13.14
C VAL A 84 9.39 -8.60 14.51
N ALA A 85 9.18 -9.37 15.58
CA ALA A 85 9.72 -9.05 16.91
C ALA A 85 11.26 -9.18 17.00
N ALA A 86 11.85 -10.06 16.18
CA ALA A 86 13.30 -10.19 15.97
C ALA A 86 13.85 -9.23 14.89
N GLU A 87 13.09 -8.18 14.54
CA GLU A 87 13.42 -7.16 13.52
C GLU A 87 13.78 -7.70 12.12
N LYS A 88 13.40 -8.95 11.81
CA LYS A 88 13.64 -9.56 10.49
C LYS A 88 12.82 -8.86 9.41
N LYS A 89 13.40 -8.76 8.22
CA LYS A 89 12.75 -8.16 7.04
C LYS A 89 11.65 -9.09 6.50
N VAL A 90 10.42 -8.94 7.01
CA VAL A 90 9.24 -9.67 6.51
C VAL A 90 8.54 -8.84 5.43
N LEU A 91 8.78 -9.18 4.16
CA LEU A 91 8.17 -8.55 2.99
C LEU A 91 6.97 -9.39 2.52
N VAL A 92 5.82 -8.76 2.26
CA VAL A 92 4.61 -9.45 1.81
C VAL A 92 3.99 -8.81 0.58
N SER A 93 3.23 -9.60 -0.18
CA SER A 93 2.19 -9.09 -1.08
C SER A 93 0.84 -9.16 -0.38
N PHE A 94 0.12 -8.03 -0.32
CA PHE A 94 -1.09 -7.86 0.47
C PHE A 94 -2.29 -7.41 -0.37
N ARG A 95 -3.49 -7.68 0.15
CA ARG A 95 -4.75 -7.04 -0.27
C ARG A 95 -5.45 -6.45 0.95
N ILE A 96 -5.56 -5.12 0.96
CA ILE A 96 -6.26 -4.34 1.97
C ILE A 96 -7.60 -3.91 1.38
N GLY A 97 -8.69 -4.21 2.07
CA GLY A 97 -10.03 -3.69 1.78
C GLY A 97 -10.30 -2.42 2.61
N ASP A 98 -11.06 -1.50 2.03
CA ASP A 98 -11.51 -0.22 2.59
C ASP A 98 -10.40 0.55 3.30
N ILE A 99 -9.69 1.39 2.55
CA ILE A 99 -8.72 2.30 3.14
C ILE A 99 -9.41 3.62 3.49
N TRP A 100 -9.22 4.11 4.72
CA TRP A 100 -9.68 5.42 5.17
C TRP A 100 -8.60 6.17 5.96
N ALA A 101 -8.64 7.50 5.90
CA ALA A 101 -7.82 8.36 6.74
C ALA A 101 -8.51 8.57 8.10
N ASP A 102 -7.78 8.33 9.20
CA ASP A 102 -8.27 8.52 10.56
C ASP A 102 -7.54 9.69 11.22
N VAL A 103 -8.28 10.75 11.55
CA VAL A 103 -7.75 11.95 12.19
C VAL A 103 -7.82 11.78 13.70
N PHE A 104 -6.67 11.82 14.37
CA PHE A 104 -6.56 11.63 15.82
C PHE A 104 -5.80 12.79 16.46
N THR A 105 -6.11 13.12 17.72
CA THR A 105 -5.31 14.11 18.47
C THR A 105 -4.20 13.39 19.22
N TYR A 106 -2.96 13.88 19.14
CA TYR A 106 -1.86 13.36 19.95
C TYR A 106 -2.13 13.65 21.44
N SER A 107 -2.27 12.59 22.25
CA SER A 107 -2.56 12.71 23.69
C SER A 107 -1.33 12.99 24.55
N SER A 108 -0.12 12.84 24.01
CA SER A 108 1.16 12.95 24.73
C SER A 108 2.33 13.22 23.77
N GLY A 109 3.50 13.57 24.34
CA GLY A 109 4.73 13.89 23.61
C GLY A 109 4.77 15.31 23.03
N ALA A 110 5.84 15.65 22.32
CA ALA A 110 6.10 17.03 21.84
C ALA A 110 5.08 17.58 20.81
N LYS A 111 4.13 16.76 20.34
CA LYS A 111 3.02 17.15 19.46
C LYS A 111 1.65 17.09 20.16
N GLN A 112 1.61 16.97 21.49
CA GLN A 112 0.37 16.89 22.26
C GLN A 112 -0.61 18.01 21.88
N GLY A 113 -1.89 17.67 21.71
CA GLY A 113 -2.94 18.60 21.28
C GLY A 113 -3.00 18.88 19.76
N GLN A 114 -2.00 18.46 18.98
CA GLN A 114 -2.04 18.58 17.52
C GLN A 114 -2.87 17.44 16.89
N ALA A 115 -3.49 17.72 15.75
CA ALA A 115 -4.09 16.69 14.91
C ALA A 115 -3.00 15.92 14.13
N GLY A 116 -3.03 14.60 14.22
CA GLY A 116 -2.34 13.67 13.33
C GLY A 116 -3.34 12.94 12.44
N VAL A 117 -2.83 12.33 11.37
CA VAL A 117 -3.59 11.45 10.49
C VAL A 117 -2.86 10.11 10.43
N SER A 118 -3.56 8.99 10.61
CA SER A 118 -3.07 7.65 10.27
C SER A 118 -3.93 7.08 9.14
N LEU A 119 -3.30 6.36 8.21
CA LEU A 119 -4.02 5.65 7.16
C LEU A 119 -4.41 4.27 7.70
N LYS A 120 -5.69 3.90 7.66
CA LYS A 120 -6.22 2.65 8.19
C LYS A 120 -6.88 1.81 7.11
N GLY A 121 -6.98 0.50 7.35
CA GLY A 121 -7.74 -0.40 6.48
C GLY A 121 -7.92 -1.80 7.05
N ARG A 122 -8.53 -2.69 6.26
CA ARG A 122 -8.80 -4.10 6.61
C ARG A 122 -7.86 -5.02 5.81
N LEU A 123 -6.87 -5.66 6.44
CA LEU A 123 -6.06 -6.69 5.78
C LEU A 123 -6.93 -7.94 5.56
N LEU A 124 -7.23 -8.22 4.29
CA LEU A 124 -8.10 -9.33 3.88
C LEU A 124 -7.30 -10.58 3.50
N TYR A 125 -6.14 -10.41 2.87
CA TYR A 125 -5.39 -11.50 2.26
C TYR A 125 -3.90 -11.16 2.10
N LEU A 126 -3.07 -12.21 2.10
CA LEU A 126 -1.63 -12.16 1.82
C LEU A 126 -1.35 -13.18 0.71
N ALA A 127 -0.87 -12.74 -0.45
CA ALA A 127 -0.63 -13.62 -1.60
C ALA A 127 0.69 -14.41 -1.47
N TRP A 128 1.70 -13.80 -0.85
CA TRP A 128 2.96 -14.46 -0.48
C TRP A 128 3.67 -13.68 0.62
N ILE A 129 4.58 -14.38 1.32
CA ILE A 129 5.40 -13.85 2.42
C ILE A 129 6.84 -14.27 2.19
N LYS A 130 7.75 -13.29 2.25
CA LYS A 130 9.19 -13.48 2.31
C LYS A 130 9.72 -13.08 3.68
N VAL A 131 10.61 -13.88 4.24
CA VAL A 131 11.40 -13.52 5.43
C VAL A 131 12.85 -13.47 5.01
N GLU A 132 13.50 -12.31 5.19
CA GLU A 132 14.91 -12.04 4.85
C GLU A 132 15.31 -12.27 3.37
N GLY A 133 14.33 -12.59 2.52
CA GLY A 133 14.47 -12.82 1.07
C GLY A 133 13.80 -14.12 0.62
N GLU A 134 13.71 -15.11 1.50
CA GLU A 134 13.21 -16.46 1.22
C GLU A 134 11.68 -16.52 1.31
N TYR A 135 11.02 -17.19 0.35
CA TYR A 135 9.57 -17.42 0.39
C TYR A 135 9.22 -18.45 1.47
N VAL A 136 8.61 -18.00 2.57
CA VAL A 136 8.13 -18.89 3.66
C VAL A 136 6.66 -19.30 3.50
N TYR A 137 5.92 -18.59 2.65
CA TYR A 137 4.56 -18.91 2.27
C TYR A 137 4.25 -18.29 0.89
N GLN A 138 3.54 -19.04 0.07
CA GLN A 138 2.91 -18.56 -1.15
C GLN A 138 1.51 -19.18 -1.19
N ALA A 139 0.48 -18.35 -1.33
CA ALA A 139 -0.88 -18.84 -1.48
C ALA A 139 -1.04 -19.50 -2.86
N PRO A 140 -1.84 -20.58 -2.98
CA PRO A 140 -2.31 -21.00 -4.28
C PRO A 140 -3.12 -19.85 -4.90
N GLN A 141 -2.93 -19.58 -6.19
CA GLN A 141 -3.75 -18.59 -6.89
C GLN A 141 -5.19 -19.10 -6.94
N LYS A 142 -6.02 -18.61 -6.01
CA LYS A 142 -7.46 -18.70 -6.16
C LYS A 142 -7.83 -17.78 -7.33
N GLU A 143 -8.28 -18.38 -8.42
CA GLU A 143 -8.77 -17.65 -9.59
C GLU A 143 -10.00 -16.82 -9.18
N GLU A 144 -9.79 -15.52 -8.98
CA GLU A 144 -10.83 -14.55 -9.30
C GLU A 144 -11.00 -14.63 -10.82
N ALA A 145 -12.14 -15.18 -11.25
CA ALA A 145 -12.35 -15.56 -12.64
C ALA A 145 -12.02 -14.40 -13.59
N PRO A 146 -11.06 -14.56 -14.52
CA PRO A 146 -10.64 -13.47 -15.38
C PRO A 146 -11.81 -13.02 -16.26
N ALA A 147 -12.07 -11.71 -16.28
CA ALA A 147 -12.85 -11.12 -17.36
C ALA A 147 -12.13 -11.44 -18.68
N SER A 148 -12.85 -12.08 -19.61
CA SER A 148 -12.26 -12.77 -20.76
C SER A 148 -11.34 -11.88 -21.57
N SER A 149 -10.05 -12.25 -21.59
CA SER A 149 -9.01 -11.66 -22.41
C SER A 149 -8.42 -12.78 -23.25
N GLU A 150 -9.07 -13.11 -24.36
CA GLU A 150 -8.69 -14.23 -25.20
C GLU A 150 -7.37 -13.95 -25.94
N SER A 151 -6.47 -14.94 -25.86
CA SER A 151 -5.35 -15.22 -26.78
C SER A 151 -4.63 -14.03 -27.43
N SER A 152 -3.42 -13.75 -26.94
CA SER A 152 -2.35 -13.35 -27.86
C SER A 152 -1.94 -14.58 -28.68
N GLU A 153 -1.97 -14.47 -30.01
CA GLU A 153 -1.40 -15.48 -30.90
C GLU A 153 -0.40 -14.79 -31.83
N SER A 154 0.78 -15.37 -31.99
CA SER A 154 1.89 -14.78 -32.74
C SER A 154 2.53 -15.86 -33.59
N GLU A 155 2.51 -15.70 -34.92
CA GLU A 155 3.62 -16.03 -35.85
C GLU A 155 3.24 -15.66 -37.30
N ALA A 156 3.96 -14.72 -37.94
CA ALA A 156 4.13 -14.64 -39.41
C ALA A 156 5.09 -13.51 -39.84
N THR A 157 6.21 -13.87 -40.46
CA THR A 157 7.08 -13.04 -41.33
C THR A 157 7.69 -14.00 -42.37
N PRO A 158 7.94 -13.65 -43.66
CA PRO A 158 8.53 -12.40 -44.19
C PRO A 158 7.50 -11.55 -45.01
N VAL A 159 7.74 -10.72 -46.05
CA VAL A 159 8.83 -10.55 -47.04
C VAL A 159 9.07 -9.08 -47.48
N VAL A 160 10.36 -8.77 -47.62
CA VAL A 160 11.08 -7.71 -48.36
C VAL A 160 10.35 -6.94 -49.48
N GLN A 161 10.38 -5.60 -49.38
CA GLN A 161 10.88 -4.62 -50.38
C GLN A 161 11.12 -3.29 -49.62
N SER A 162 12.26 -2.58 -49.62
CA SER A 162 13.26 -2.22 -50.66
C SER A 162 12.95 -0.90 -51.40
N GLU A 163 13.39 0.24 -50.85
CA GLU A 163 14.03 1.34 -51.61
C GLU A 163 14.83 2.27 -50.67
N ALA A 164 15.71 3.14 -51.20
CA ALA A 164 16.78 3.77 -50.40
C ALA A 164 17.22 5.17 -50.85
N SER A 165 17.55 6.03 -49.86
CA SER A 165 18.46 7.22 -49.88
C SER A 165 18.61 7.70 -48.41
N ALA A 166 19.76 8.08 -47.84
CA ALA A 166 20.74 9.12 -48.20
C ALA A 166 20.12 10.54 -48.20
N SER A 167 20.65 11.60 -47.57
CA SER A 167 21.80 11.85 -46.67
C SER A 167 21.62 13.28 -46.04
N THR A 168 22.33 13.87 -45.06
CA THR A 168 23.60 13.61 -44.33
C THR A 168 23.59 14.35 -42.95
N GLU A 169 24.54 14.05 -42.05
CA GLU A 169 25.03 14.95 -40.97
C GLU A 169 25.82 16.17 -41.53
N PRO A 170 26.27 17.17 -40.71
CA PRO A 170 25.78 17.70 -39.42
C PRO A 170 25.67 19.27 -39.48
N THR A 171 25.75 19.98 -38.32
CA THR A 171 26.57 21.23 -38.08
C THR A 171 25.89 22.33 -37.22
N ASP A 172 26.45 22.54 -36.02
CA ASP A 172 26.62 23.75 -35.17
C ASP A 172 25.53 24.76 -34.70
N VAL A 173 25.75 25.19 -33.44
CA VAL A 173 25.61 26.52 -32.80
C VAL A 173 24.36 27.40 -33.04
N ALA A 174 23.59 27.60 -31.96
CA ALA A 174 23.26 28.95 -31.47
C ALA A 174 22.82 28.94 -29.98
N THR A 175 23.41 29.80 -29.15
CA THR A 175 22.87 30.17 -27.81
C THR A 175 22.30 31.58 -27.87
N PRO A 176 21.18 31.85 -27.17
CA PRO A 176 21.16 33.04 -26.31
C PRO A 176 20.71 32.72 -24.87
N ALA A 177 21.14 33.54 -23.92
CA ALA A 177 20.90 33.33 -22.49
C ALA A 177 19.61 33.98 -21.98
N ALA A 178 19.03 33.43 -20.92
CA ALA A 178 18.03 34.09 -20.07
C ALA A 178 18.34 33.83 -18.58
N THR A 179 18.41 34.91 -17.80
CA THR A 179 18.98 34.96 -16.43
C THR A 179 18.13 34.29 -15.34
N PRO A 180 18.72 33.50 -14.41
CA PRO A 180 18.02 32.97 -13.24
C PRO A 180 17.84 34.01 -12.10
N PRO A 181 16.83 33.85 -11.22
CA PRO A 181 16.54 34.81 -10.15
C PRO A 181 17.57 34.85 -9.02
N LYS A 182 17.67 36.01 -8.37
CA LYS A 182 18.73 36.41 -7.43
C LYS A 182 18.40 36.08 -5.95
N PRO A 183 19.24 35.33 -5.22
CA PRO A 183 19.06 35.12 -3.78
C PRO A 183 19.60 36.31 -2.95
N THR A 184 18.76 36.90 -2.10
CA THR A 184 19.15 38.03 -1.23
C THR A 184 19.57 37.54 0.16
N ARG A 185 20.87 37.61 0.46
CA ARG A 185 21.45 37.29 1.78
C ARG A 185 21.52 38.56 2.64
N ALA A 186 20.76 38.61 3.73
CA ALA A 186 20.94 39.61 4.78
C ALA A 186 22.17 39.28 5.67
N LYS A 187 22.83 40.31 6.22
CA LYS A 187 23.92 40.19 7.21
C LYS A 187 23.38 40.36 8.64
N PRO A 188 24.01 39.75 9.66
CA PRO A 188 23.68 40.02 11.06
C PRO A 188 24.18 41.40 11.51
N ALA A 189 23.43 42.03 12.41
CA ALA A 189 23.84 43.22 13.17
C ALA A 189 24.54 42.82 14.48
N ARG A 190 25.23 43.76 15.14
CA ARG A 190 26.30 43.48 16.13
C ARG A 190 26.06 44.16 17.47
N ALA A 191 26.28 43.38 18.54
CA ALA A 191 26.57 43.76 19.94
C ALA A 191 25.54 44.60 20.73
N GLY A 192 25.06 44.01 21.82
CA GLY A 192 24.78 44.71 23.07
C GLY A 192 25.70 44.14 24.17
N ARG A 193 26.31 45.00 24.99
CA ARG A 193 27.25 44.62 26.07
C ARG A 193 26.71 45.19 27.38
N GLY A 194 26.53 44.35 28.40
CA GLY A 194 26.04 44.77 29.70
C GLY A 194 26.23 43.69 30.76
N GLU A 195 26.96 44.03 31.82
CA GLU A 195 27.23 43.15 32.96
C GLU A 195 26.20 43.35 34.07
N LYS A 196 25.83 42.27 34.77
CA LYS A 196 25.93 42.07 36.23
C LYS A 196 25.02 40.91 36.68
N GLN A 197 25.15 40.28 37.84
CA GLN A 197 26.25 39.93 38.78
C GLN A 197 25.55 39.40 40.06
N ALA A 198 26.01 38.25 40.59
CA ALA A 198 25.80 37.77 41.97
C ALA A 198 24.39 37.36 42.46
N ALA A 199 24.43 36.61 43.58
CA ALA A 199 23.35 35.97 44.34
C ALA A 199 22.65 34.80 43.61
#